data_AF-A0A8U0QB88-F1
#
_entry.id   AF-A0A8U0QB88-F1
#
_cell.length_a   1.000
_cell.length_b   1.000
_cell.length_c   1.000
_cell.angle_alpha   90.00
_cell.angle_beta   90.00
_cell.angle_gamma   90.00
#
_symmetry.space_group_name_H-M   'P 1'
#
loop_
_entity.id
_entity.type
_entity.pdbx_description
1 polymer ?
#
loop_
_entity_poly.entity_id
_entity_poly.type
_entity_poly.pdbx_seq_one_letter_code
_entity_poly.pdbx_strand_id
1 'polypeptide(L)'
;MELDSKRYSRMEEDGEQHKDTEAVGVANAQCTMGEETKCNDITVIVSNSTPFRIAPLEHCLKAPSGLLAYLITTVCLGALLFGVVWSIAEKECYPGGNLFGIIILFLCAVCGGKLVGLIQLPTLPPFPPLLGMLLAGLVLRNVPYVTEAVQIEQAWSAALRNIALAIILTRAGLGLNPSALRRLKGVCVRLAVGPCTVEASTVAVMSHFLMGLPWIWGFILGFVLSAVSPAVVVPSMLLLQKDGYGVEKGIPTLLMAAGSFDDILAITGFTTCLGVAFAS
;
A
#
# COMPACT_ATOMS: atom_id res chain seq x y z
N MET A 1 4.82 -20.88 35.55
CA MET A 1 4.51 -21.02 34.12
C MET A 1 3.02 -21.30 33.87
N GLU A 2 2.15 -21.13 34.88
CA GLU A 2 0.71 -21.47 34.83
C GLU A 2 -0.24 -20.26 34.84
N LEU A 3 0.31 -19.03 34.83
CA LEU A 3 -0.47 -17.78 34.88
C LEU A 3 -0.76 -17.17 33.50
N ASP A 4 -0.12 -17.65 32.43
CA ASP A 4 -0.31 -17.15 31.07
C ASP A 4 -1.43 -17.91 30.31
N SER A 5 -1.65 -19.19 30.63
CA SER A 5 -2.69 -20.00 29.98
C SER A 5 -4.12 -19.59 30.37
N LYS A 6 -4.30 -18.91 31.51
CA LYS A 6 -5.63 -18.52 32.04
C LYS A 6 -6.15 -17.17 31.52
N ARG A 7 -5.33 -16.42 30.77
CA ARG A 7 -5.73 -15.14 30.15
C ARG A 7 -6.12 -15.30 28.67
N TYR A 8 -5.72 -16.41 28.04
CA TYR A 8 -6.09 -16.74 26.67
C TYR A 8 -7.52 -17.32 26.57
N SER A 9 -7.99 -18.09 27.56
CA SER A 9 -9.34 -18.69 27.57
C SER A 9 -10.47 -17.78 28.06
N ARG A 10 -10.28 -16.46 28.17
CA ARG A 10 -11.33 -15.49 28.58
C ARG A 10 -11.68 -14.49 27.47
N MET A 11 -11.39 -14.84 26.21
CA MET A 11 -11.80 -14.07 25.03
C MET A 11 -12.81 -14.80 24.14
N GLU A 12 -13.22 -16.03 24.50
CA GLU A 12 -14.08 -16.90 23.69
C GLU A 12 -15.53 -17.07 24.23
N GLU A 13 -15.93 -16.42 25.33
CA GLU A 13 -17.27 -16.62 25.93
C GLU A 13 -18.26 -15.46 25.80
N ASP A 14 -17.90 -14.30 25.23
CA ASP A 14 -18.86 -13.19 25.09
C ASP A 14 -19.11 -12.86 23.61
N GLY A 15 -20.06 -13.58 23.01
CA GLY A 15 -20.94 -12.97 22.01
C GLY A 15 -21.10 -13.65 20.65
N GLU A 16 -21.66 -14.86 20.62
CA GLU A 16 -22.53 -15.22 19.49
C GLU A 16 -23.76 -16.04 19.92
N GLN A 17 -24.93 -15.52 19.53
CA GLN A 17 -26.25 -16.16 19.35
C GLN A 17 -27.27 -16.20 20.51
N HIS A 18 -28.22 -15.24 20.50
CA HIS A 18 -29.65 -15.43 20.12
C HIS A 18 -30.33 -14.02 20.05
N LYS A 19 -30.78 -13.49 18.89
CA LYS A 19 -32.16 -13.51 18.31
C LYS A 19 -33.29 -13.36 19.36
N ASP A 20 -34.30 -12.50 19.27
CA ASP A 20 -34.95 -11.73 18.19
C ASP A 20 -35.67 -10.49 18.78
N THR A 21 -35.79 -9.46 17.93
CA THR A 21 -36.90 -8.49 17.79
C THR A 21 -37.50 -7.76 19.02
N GLU A 22 -37.19 -6.46 19.17
CA GLU A 22 -38.22 -5.39 19.22
C GLU A 22 -37.61 -4.01 18.92
N ALA A 23 -38.34 -3.23 18.14
CA ALA A 23 -37.95 -1.95 17.57
C ALA A 23 -38.37 -0.77 18.47
N VAL A 24 -37.48 0.20 18.74
CA VAL A 24 -37.86 1.54 19.21
C VAL A 24 -36.93 2.62 18.63
N GLY A 25 -37.39 3.22 17.53
CA GLY A 25 -37.44 4.66 17.29
C GLY A 25 -36.18 5.53 17.41
N VAL A 26 -35.44 5.69 16.31
CA VAL A 26 -34.83 6.99 16.01
C VAL A 26 -35.83 7.77 15.17
N ALA A 27 -36.45 8.74 15.81
CA ALA A 27 -37.58 9.50 15.32
C ALA A 27 -37.29 10.20 13.99
N ASN A 28 -38.22 10.01 13.05
CA ASN A 28 -38.63 11.05 12.12
C ASN A 28 -38.89 12.33 12.92
N ALA A 29 -37.97 13.29 12.88
CA ALA A 29 -38.27 14.65 13.25
C ALA A 29 -39.04 15.29 12.09
N GLN A 30 -40.35 15.08 12.12
CA GLN A 30 -41.31 15.96 11.48
C GLN A 30 -41.19 17.31 12.19
N CYS A 31 -40.51 18.29 11.58
CA CYS A 31 -40.48 19.65 12.09
C CYS A 31 -41.91 20.23 12.03
N THR A 32 -42.61 20.18 13.16
CA THR A 32 -43.79 20.99 13.44
C THR A 32 -43.32 22.41 13.77
N MET A 33 -43.89 23.38 13.08
CA MET A 33 -43.62 24.81 13.27
C MET A 33 -44.03 25.25 14.69
N GLY A 34 -43.13 25.92 15.40
CA GLY A 34 -43.51 26.76 16.55
C GLY A 34 -42.98 26.38 17.94
N GLU A 35 -41.70 26.05 18.10
CA GLU A 35 -41.07 26.08 19.42
C GLU A 35 -39.68 26.74 19.36
N GLU A 36 -39.51 27.82 20.12
CA GLU A 36 -38.28 28.59 20.23
C GLU A 36 -37.27 27.83 21.10
N THR A 37 -36.22 27.28 20.49
CA THR A 37 -35.04 26.83 21.24
C THR A 37 -33.92 27.84 21.09
N LYS A 38 -33.77 28.66 22.13
CA LYS A 38 -32.76 29.71 22.27
C LYS A 38 -31.38 29.08 22.46
N CYS A 39 -30.54 29.10 21.43
CA CYS A 39 -29.11 28.86 21.55
C CYS A 39 -28.36 30.12 21.10
N ASN A 40 -27.49 30.61 21.97
CA ASN A 40 -26.85 31.93 21.88
C ASN A 40 -26.05 32.14 20.59
N ASP A 41 -26.23 33.35 20.04
CA ASP A 41 -25.37 34.13 19.14
C ASP A 41 -24.58 33.40 18.03
N ILE A 42 -25.26 33.14 16.90
CA ILE A 42 -24.82 33.50 15.54
C ILE A 42 -26.08 33.45 14.65
N THR A 43 -26.55 34.62 14.21
CA THR A 43 -27.66 34.77 13.27
C THR A 43 -27.17 34.55 11.85
N VAL A 44 -27.25 33.31 11.34
CA VAL A 44 -27.11 33.09 9.89
C VAL A 44 -28.47 33.30 9.25
N ILE A 45 -28.63 34.45 8.59
CA ILE A 45 -29.81 34.75 7.77
C ILE A 45 -29.74 33.84 6.53
N VAL A 46 -30.36 32.67 6.60
CA VAL A 46 -30.62 31.84 5.42
C VAL A 46 -31.84 32.45 4.71
N SER A 47 -31.55 33.27 3.70
CA SER A 47 -32.55 33.88 2.83
C SER A 47 -33.33 32.78 2.11
N ASN A 48 -34.63 32.70 2.39
CA ASN A 48 -35.58 31.77 1.79
C ASN A 48 -35.89 32.20 0.35
N SER A 49 -35.31 31.51 -0.63
CA SER A 49 -35.76 31.62 -2.02
C SER A 49 -35.78 30.24 -2.69
N THR A 50 -37.02 29.73 -2.81
CA THR A 50 -37.51 28.64 -3.69
C THR A 50 -37.09 27.20 -3.38
N PRO A 51 -38.05 26.24 -3.34
CA PRO A 51 -37.71 24.83 -3.29
C PRO A 51 -37.27 24.41 -4.69
N PHE A 52 -35.96 24.45 -4.96
CA PHE A 52 -35.42 23.74 -6.10
C PHE A 52 -35.54 22.25 -5.80
N ARG A 53 -36.65 21.66 -6.25
CA ARG A 53 -36.90 20.22 -6.23
C ARG A 53 -35.89 19.58 -7.19
N ILE A 54 -34.69 19.28 -6.70
CA ILE A 54 -33.75 18.43 -7.40
C ILE A 54 -34.40 17.05 -7.43
N ALA A 55 -35.09 16.74 -8.53
CA ALA A 55 -35.35 15.36 -8.88
C ALA A 55 -33.98 14.66 -8.94
N PRO A 56 -33.77 13.53 -8.25
CA PRO A 56 -32.55 12.78 -8.43
C PRO A 56 -32.52 12.34 -9.90
N LEU A 57 -31.55 12.86 -10.65
CA LEU A 57 -31.29 12.48 -12.03
C LEU A 57 -30.68 11.06 -12.04
N GLU A 58 -31.42 10.08 -11.55
CA GLU A 58 -31.10 8.65 -11.58
C GLU A 58 -31.49 8.04 -12.94
N HIS A 59 -31.09 8.67 -14.04
CA HIS A 59 -31.23 8.07 -15.37
C HIS A 59 -29.96 8.26 -16.19
N CYS A 60 -29.31 7.12 -16.43
CA CYS A 60 -28.27 6.85 -17.43
C CYS A 60 -26.85 7.39 -17.20
N LEU A 61 -26.25 6.99 -16.08
CA LEU A 61 -24.85 6.53 -16.09
C LEU A 61 -24.77 5.24 -15.28
N LYS A 62 -25.44 4.20 -15.77
CA LYS A 62 -25.23 2.84 -15.26
C LYS A 62 -23.80 2.49 -15.64
N ALA A 63 -22.88 2.56 -14.66
CA ALA A 63 -21.54 2.00 -14.81
C ALA A 63 -21.70 0.60 -15.38
N PRO A 64 -20.97 0.24 -16.45
CA PRO A 64 -21.30 -0.93 -17.22
C PRO A 64 -21.09 -2.14 -16.29
N SER A 65 -22.20 -2.78 -15.92
CA SER A 65 -22.24 -3.77 -14.86
C SER A 65 -21.77 -5.10 -15.42
N GLY A 66 -20.47 -5.36 -15.29
CA GLY A 66 -19.84 -6.61 -15.69
C GLY A 66 -18.32 -6.49 -15.62
N LEU A 67 -17.65 -7.62 -15.32
CA LEU A 67 -16.18 -7.72 -15.29
C LEU A 67 -15.56 -7.26 -16.61
N LEU A 68 -16.17 -7.67 -17.72
CA LEU A 68 -15.73 -7.38 -19.08
C LEU A 68 -15.90 -5.90 -19.44
N ALA A 69 -17.01 -5.33 -19.00
CA ALA A 69 -17.32 -3.91 -19.12
C ALA A 69 -16.34 -3.02 -18.32
N TYR A 70 -16.06 -3.39 -17.07
CA TYR A 70 -15.07 -2.72 -16.23
C TYR A 70 -13.65 -2.81 -16.80
N LEU A 71 -13.26 -3.98 -17.33
CA LEU A 71 -12.00 -4.18 -18.03
C LEU A 71 -11.89 -3.27 -19.26
N ILE A 72 -12.90 -3.27 -20.13
CA ILE A 72 -12.94 -2.43 -21.33
C ILE A 72 -12.87 -0.95 -20.95
N THR A 73 -13.65 -0.50 -19.96
CA THR A 73 -13.63 0.90 -19.52
C THR A 73 -12.26 1.29 -18.95
N THR A 74 -11.61 0.40 -18.18
CA THR A 74 -10.27 0.66 -17.61
C THR A 74 -9.19 0.73 -18.69
N VAL A 75 -9.21 -0.21 -19.64
CA VAL A 75 -8.29 -0.23 -20.78
C VAL A 75 -8.50 1.00 -21.67
N CYS A 76 -9.77 1.37 -21.91
CA CYS A 76 -10.13 2.54 -22.71
C CYS A 76 -9.72 3.85 -22.02
N LEU A 77 -9.89 3.96 -20.70
CA LEU A 77 -9.43 5.11 -19.92
C LEU A 77 -7.89 5.21 -19.94
N GLY A 78 -7.19 4.08 -19.84
CA GLY A 78 -5.74 3.99 -19.97
C GLY A 78 -5.24 4.40 -21.36
N ALA A 79 -5.95 3.97 -22.41
CA ALA A 79 -5.67 4.35 -23.79
C ALA A 79 -5.97 5.84 -24.08
N LEU A 80 -7.01 6.39 -23.46
CA LEU A 80 -7.32 7.83 -23.55
C LEU A 80 -6.26 8.67 -22.85
N LEU A 81 -5.83 8.28 -21.65
CA LEU A 81 -4.71 8.93 -20.97
C LEU A 81 -3.42 8.83 -21.78
N PHE A 82 -3.17 7.69 -22.42
CA PHE A 82 -2.07 7.50 -23.35
C PHE A 82 -2.16 8.48 -24.53
N GLY A 83 -3.33 8.59 -25.17
CA GLY A 83 -3.56 9.50 -26.28
C GLY A 83 -3.39 10.99 -25.90
N VAL A 84 -3.79 11.37 -24.69
CA VAL A 84 -3.59 12.74 -24.17
C VAL A 84 -2.10 13.04 -23.97
N VAL A 85 -1.33 12.12 -23.38
CA VAL A 85 0.12 12.30 -23.19
C VAL A 85 0.85 12.28 -24.53
N TRP A 86 0.45 11.41 -25.46
CA TRP A 86 0.95 11.36 -26.83
C TRP A 86 0.71 12.68 -27.59
N SER A 87 -0.47 13.28 -27.41
CA SER A 87 -0.86 14.56 -28.03
C SER A 87 -0.04 15.75 -27.52
N ILE A 88 0.46 15.69 -26.28
CA ILE A 88 1.21 16.79 -25.67
C ILE A 88 2.73 16.68 -25.93
N ALA A 89 3.26 15.46 -26.10
CA ALA A 89 4.69 15.18 -26.21
C ALA A 89 5.09 14.69 -27.62
N GLU A 90 4.79 15.47 -28.67
CA GLU A 90 4.89 15.05 -30.07
C GLU A 90 6.30 14.60 -30.56
N LYS A 91 7.40 15.00 -29.91
CA LYS A 91 8.77 14.75 -30.42
C LYS A 91 9.57 13.68 -29.66
N GLU A 92 9.23 13.37 -28.41
CA GLU A 92 9.93 12.38 -27.55
C GLU A 92 9.17 11.05 -27.42
N CYS A 93 8.03 10.92 -28.11
CA CYS A 93 7.15 9.74 -28.04
C CYS A 93 7.36 8.73 -29.17
N TYR A 94 8.33 8.96 -30.07
CA TYR A 94 8.67 7.96 -31.08
C TYR A 94 9.14 6.66 -30.40
N PRO A 95 8.88 5.48 -31.01
CA PRO A 95 9.43 4.22 -30.52
C PRO A 95 10.96 4.34 -30.42
N GLY A 96 11.51 4.16 -29.22
CA GLY A 96 12.90 4.45 -28.86
C GLY A 96 13.11 5.64 -27.91
N GLY A 97 12.09 6.47 -27.66
CA GLY A 97 12.14 7.54 -26.67
C GLY A 97 11.91 7.07 -25.23
N ASN A 98 12.58 7.73 -24.26
CA ASN A 98 12.46 7.41 -22.83
C ASN A 98 11.02 7.52 -22.32
N LEU A 99 10.29 8.54 -22.78
CA LEU A 99 8.92 8.81 -22.31
C LEU A 99 7.95 7.72 -22.78
N PHE A 100 8.09 7.28 -24.03
CA PHE A 100 7.31 6.18 -24.58
C PHE A 100 7.48 4.90 -23.76
N GLY A 101 8.73 4.58 -23.38
CA GLY A 101 9.03 3.41 -22.57
C GLY A 101 8.40 3.46 -21.18
N ILE A 102 8.46 4.61 -20.50
CA ILE A 102 7.88 4.80 -19.17
C ILE A 102 6.34 4.68 -19.21
N ILE A 103 5.71 5.24 -20.25
CA ILE A 103 4.25 5.19 -20.39
C ILE A 103 3.78 3.76 -20.67
N ILE A 104 4.43 3.04 -21.58
CA ILE A 104 4.11 1.63 -21.85
C ILE A 104 4.30 0.78 -20.59
N LEU A 105 5.43 0.98 -19.87
CA LEU A 105 5.68 0.29 -18.62
C LEU A 105 4.56 0.55 -17.60
N PHE A 106 4.13 1.81 -17.46
CA PHE A 106 3.04 2.18 -16.56
C PHE A 106 1.71 1.53 -16.94
N LEU A 107 1.34 1.57 -18.23
CA LEU A 107 0.10 0.96 -18.71
C LEU A 107 0.11 -0.56 -18.49
N CYS A 108 1.21 -1.23 -18.87
CA CYS A 108 1.37 -2.67 -18.66
C CYS A 108 1.38 -3.04 -17.17
N ALA A 109 1.99 -2.22 -16.31
CA ALA A 109 1.96 -2.43 -14.87
C ALA A 109 0.54 -2.33 -14.31
N VAL A 110 -0.23 -1.30 -14.68
CA VAL A 110 -1.63 -1.13 -14.24
C VAL A 110 -2.50 -2.28 -14.74
N CYS A 111 -2.36 -2.65 -16.01
CA CYS A 111 -3.06 -3.79 -16.60
C CYS A 111 -2.70 -5.10 -15.89
N GLY A 112 -1.41 -5.36 -15.66
CA GLY A 112 -0.93 -6.56 -14.98
C GLY A 112 -1.39 -6.66 -13.53
N GLY A 113 -1.34 -5.54 -12.78
CA GLY A 113 -1.84 -5.49 -11.40
C GLY A 113 -3.34 -5.72 -11.30
N LYS A 114 -4.12 -5.15 -12.23
CA LYS A 114 -5.58 -5.41 -12.31
C LYS A 114 -5.86 -6.84 -12.73
N LEU A 115 -5.16 -7.38 -13.73
CA LEU A 115 -5.34 -8.75 -14.21
C LEU A 115 -5.11 -9.77 -13.09
N VAL A 116 -4.00 -9.65 -12.36
CA VAL A 116 -3.71 -10.54 -11.22
C VAL A 116 -4.71 -10.33 -10.08
N GLY A 117 -5.18 -9.10 -9.85
CA GLY A 117 -6.24 -8.82 -8.89
C GLY A 117 -7.61 -9.41 -9.25
N LEU A 118 -7.86 -9.70 -10.53
CA LEU A 118 -9.09 -10.33 -11.02
C LEU A 118 -9.04 -11.87 -10.94
N ILE A 119 -7.85 -12.47 -10.92
CA ILE A 119 -7.68 -13.91 -10.76
C ILE A 119 -7.84 -14.25 -9.28
N GLN A 120 -9.09 -14.42 -8.85
CA GLN A 120 -9.42 -14.92 -7.53
C GLN A 120 -9.53 -16.44 -7.60
N LEU A 121 -8.56 -17.14 -7.04
CA LEU A 121 -8.64 -18.58 -6.87
C LEU A 121 -9.52 -18.87 -5.63
N PRO A 122 -10.52 -19.77 -5.74
CA PRO A 122 -11.50 -20.02 -4.68
C PRO A 122 -10.92 -20.58 -3.37
N THR A 123 -9.63 -20.96 -3.37
CA THR A 123 -8.95 -21.60 -2.23
C THR A 123 -7.82 -20.73 -1.64
N LEU A 124 -7.55 -19.53 -2.17
CA LEU A 124 -6.41 -18.69 -1.78
C LEU A 124 -6.83 -17.24 -1.53
N PRO A 125 -6.15 -16.52 -0.61
CA PRO A 125 -6.35 -15.09 -0.43
C PRO A 125 -6.01 -14.32 -1.72
N PRO A 126 -6.66 -13.16 -1.97
CA PRO A 126 -6.44 -12.40 -3.19
C PRO A 126 -4.97 -11.99 -3.32
N PHE A 127 -4.39 -12.24 -4.49
CA PHE A 127 -2.99 -11.90 -4.74
C PHE A 127 -2.78 -10.38 -4.66
N PRO A 128 -1.66 -9.93 -4.06
CA PRO A 128 -1.35 -8.51 -4.02
C PRO A 128 -1.17 -7.98 -5.45
N PRO A 129 -1.82 -6.86 -5.83
CA PRO A 129 -1.67 -6.28 -7.17
C PRO A 129 -0.22 -5.98 -7.57
N LEU A 130 0.66 -5.79 -6.58
CA LEU A 130 2.10 -5.58 -6.78
C LEU A 130 2.78 -6.75 -7.49
N LEU A 131 2.32 -7.99 -7.26
CA LEU A 131 2.83 -9.16 -7.96
C LEU A 131 2.53 -9.05 -9.46
N GLY A 132 1.32 -8.62 -9.82
CA GLY A 132 0.95 -8.40 -11.23
C GLY A 132 1.72 -7.27 -11.89
N MET A 133 2.00 -6.18 -11.14
CA MET A 133 2.86 -5.09 -11.62
C MET A 133 4.30 -5.56 -11.87
N LEU A 134 4.85 -6.40 -10.98
CA LEU A 134 6.18 -6.99 -11.12
C LEU A 134 6.26 -7.94 -12.33
N LEU A 135 5.30 -8.86 -12.44
CA LEU A 135 5.25 -9.83 -13.55
C LEU A 135 5.10 -9.13 -14.90
N ALA A 136 4.29 -8.08 -14.99
CA ALA A 136 4.19 -7.27 -16.20
C ALA A 136 5.55 -6.68 -16.60
N GLY A 137 6.30 -6.12 -15.65
CA GLY A 137 7.65 -5.62 -15.90
C GLY A 137 8.63 -6.71 -16.37
N LEU A 138 8.56 -7.90 -15.76
CA LEU A 138 9.39 -9.04 -16.14
C LEU A 138 9.09 -9.52 -17.57
N VAL A 139 7.80 -9.62 -17.92
CA VAL A 139 7.35 -10.01 -19.27
C VAL A 139 7.80 -8.97 -20.30
N LEU A 140 7.61 -7.67 -20.02
CA LEU A 140 8.05 -6.60 -20.92
C LEU A 140 9.55 -6.66 -21.22
N ARG A 141 10.37 -6.98 -20.20
CA ARG A 141 11.83 -7.10 -20.34
C ARG A 141 12.27 -8.37 -21.08
N ASN A 142 11.45 -9.42 -21.09
CA ASN A 142 11.79 -10.70 -21.72
C ASN A 142 11.32 -10.81 -23.18
N VAL A 143 10.35 -10.00 -23.62
CA VAL A 143 9.86 -10.00 -25.00
C VAL A 143 10.77 -9.12 -25.89
N PRO A 144 11.51 -9.70 -26.85
CA PRO A 144 12.52 -8.98 -27.63
C PRO A 144 11.93 -7.86 -28.51
N TYR A 145 10.75 -8.08 -29.08
CA TYR A 145 10.07 -7.10 -29.93
C TYR A 145 9.64 -5.81 -29.19
N VAL A 146 9.39 -5.93 -27.88
CA VAL A 146 8.98 -4.79 -27.02
C VAL A 146 10.20 -4.12 -26.40
N THR A 147 11.25 -4.89 -26.10
CA THR A 147 12.48 -4.37 -25.50
C THR A 147 13.25 -3.42 -26.44
N GLU A 148 13.28 -3.71 -27.74
CA GLU A 148 13.90 -2.82 -28.74
C GLU A 148 13.14 -1.50 -28.91
N ALA A 149 11.82 -1.50 -28.70
CA ALA A 149 10.99 -0.30 -28.80
C ALA A 149 10.92 0.50 -27.48
N VAL A 150 11.20 -0.14 -26.34
CA VAL A 150 11.06 0.39 -24.97
C VAL A 150 12.44 0.44 -24.30
N GLN A 151 13.21 1.47 -24.66
CA GLN A 151 14.45 1.81 -23.97
C GLN A 151 14.13 2.78 -22.83
N ILE A 152 14.37 2.37 -21.59
CA ILE A 152 14.22 3.23 -20.41
C ILE A 152 15.63 3.54 -19.90
N GLU A 153 16.04 4.80 -20.04
CA GLU A 153 17.29 5.27 -19.46
C GLU A 153 17.26 5.14 -17.93
N GLN A 154 18.35 4.62 -17.37
CA GLN A 154 18.42 4.31 -15.94
C GLN A 154 18.34 5.55 -15.04
N ALA A 155 18.77 6.72 -15.54
CA ALA A 155 18.66 7.98 -14.82
C ALA A 155 17.20 8.33 -14.50
N TRP A 156 16.30 8.19 -15.48
CA TRP A 156 14.87 8.44 -15.32
C TRP A 156 14.21 7.41 -14.40
N SER A 157 14.54 6.13 -14.54
CA SER A 157 14.02 5.08 -13.67
C SER A 157 14.43 5.28 -12.21
N ALA A 158 15.71 5.61 -11.96
CA ALA A 158 16.22 5.90 -10.63
C ALA A 158 15.56 7.14 -10.02
N ALA A 159 15.38 8.22 -10.80
CA ALA A 159 14.69 9.43 -10.35
C ALA A 159 13.24 9.14 -9.95
N LEU A 160 12.48 8.42 -10.77
CA LEU A 160 11.09 8.05 -10.48
C LEU A 160 10.98 7.17 -9.23
N ARG A 161 11.88 6.19 -9.06
CA ARG A 161 11.93 5.33 -7.86
C ARG A 161 12.18 6.16 -6.60
N ASN A 162 13.12 7.10 -6.64
CA ASN A 162 13.44 7.95 -5.50
C ASN A 162 12.29 8.87 -5.13
N ILE A 163 11.63 9.48 -6.13
CA ILE A 163 10.44 10.32 -5.91
C ILE A 163 9.30 9.49 -5.31
N ALA A 164 9.03 8.30 -5.85
CA ALA A 164 7.99 7.42 -5.35
C ALA A 164 8.24 7.00 -3.88
N LEU A 165 9.46 6.57 -3.56
CA LEU A 165 9.85 6.23 -2.19
C LEU A 165 9.73 7.42 -1.25
N ALA A 166 10.17 8.62 -1.68
CA ALA A 166 10.02 9.84 -0.90
C ALA A 166 8.55 10.16 -0.59
N ILE A 167 7.65 10.04 -1.58
CA ILE A 167 6.21 10.26 -1.38
C ILE A 167 5.64 9.23 -0.40
N ILE A 168 5.95 7.94 -0.56
CA ILE A 168 5.43 6.87 0.31
C ILE A 168 5.92 7.06 1.75
N LEU A 169 7.20 7.33 1.95
CA LEU A 169 7.78 7.56 3.28
C LEU A 169 7.26 8.85 3.92
N THR A 170 7.07 9.92 3.15
CA THR A 170 6.47 11.17 3.65
C THR A 170 5.03 10.92 4.11
N ARG A 171 4.24 10.17 3.34
CA ARG A 171 2.89 9.77 3.76
C ARG A 171 2.89 8.88 5.01
N ALA A 172 3.85 7.95 5.12
CA ALA A 172 4.03 7.15 6.33
C ALA A 172 4.29 8.04 7.55
N GLY A 173 5.26 8.96 7.42
CA GLY A 173 5.66 9.87 8.48
C GLY A 173 4.52 10.76 8.98
N LEU A 174 3.70 11.28 8.06
CA LEU A 174 2.52 12.08 8.39
C LEU A 174 1.40 11.25 9.05
N GLY A 175 1.35 9.94 8.82
CA GLY A 175 0.39 9.03 9.44
C GLY A 175 0.80 8.52 10.83
N LEU A 176 2.02 8.80 11.30
CA LEU A 176 2.51 8.30 12.58
C LEU A 176 1.91 9.05 13.77
N ASN A 177 1.46 8.30 14.79
CA ASN A 177 1.09 8.88 16.09
C ASN A 177 2.31 8.92 17.03
N PRO A 178 2.88 10.11 17.33
CA PRO A 178 4.10 10.22 18.12
C PRO A 178 3.92 9.76 19.58
N SER A 179 2.71 9.88 20.13
CA SER A 179 2.39 9.45 21.49
C SER A 179 2.41 7.92 21.61
N ALA A 180 1.83 7.22 20.63
CA ALA A 180 1.87 5.77 20.56
C ALA A 180 3.30 5.25 20.33
N LEU A 181 4.06 5.89 19.44
CA LEU A 181 5.44 5.51 19.15
C LEU A 181 6.35 5.65 20.38
N ARG A 182 6.20 6.74 21.15
CA ARG A 182 6.98 6.97 22.37
C ARG A 182 6.71 5.91 23.43
N ARG A 183 5.47 5.45 23.55
CA ARG A 183 5.07 4.35 24.45
C ARG A 183 5.70 3.02 24.03
N LEU A 184 5.83 2.78 22.74
CA LEU A 184 6.26 1.48 22.17
C LEU A 184 7.72 1.45 21.69
N LYS A 185 8.51 2.50 21.96
CA LYS A 185 9.89 2.64 21.44
C LYS A 185 10.79 1.42 21.69
N GLY A 186 10.68 0.78 22.86
CA GLY A 186 11.48 -0.40 23.17
C GLY A 186 11.07 -1.63 22.35
N VAL A 187 9.77 -1.82 22.16
CA VAL A 187 9.24 -2.88 21.29
C VAL A 187 9.59 -2.61 19.84
N CYS A 188 9.57 -1.35 19.41
CA CYS A 188 9.95 -0.92 18.06
C CYS A 188 11.38 -1.34 17.72
N VAL A 189 12.34 -1.01 18.59
CA VAL A 189 13.75 -1.37 18.39
C VAL A 189 13.94 -2.88 18.41
N ARG A 190 13.27 -3.60 19.33
CA ARG A 190 13.37 -5.07 19.39
C ARG A 190 12.79 -5.73 18.14
N LEU A 191 11.70 -5.19 17.61
CA LEU A 191 11.04 -5.66 16.39
C LEU A 191 11.83 -5.32 15.11
N ALA A 192 12.58 -4.22 15.10
CA ALA A 192 13.44 -3.86 13.96
C ALA A 192 14.74 -4.68 13.98
N VAL A 193 15.44 -4.74 15.12
CA VAL A 193 16.78 -5.38 15.19
C VAL A 193 16.68 -6.91 15.26
N GLY A 194 15.73 -7.44 16.03
CA GLY A 194 15.65 -8.87 16.35
C GLY A 194 15.46 -9.75 15.11
N PRO A 195 14.35 -9.58 14.36
CA PRO A 195 14.10 -10.33 13.13
C PRO A 195 15.22 -10.11 12.11
N CYS A 196 15.62 -8.86 11.86
CA CYS A 196 16.64 -8.51 10.88
C CYS A 196 17.96 -9.28 11.09
N THR A 197 18.47 -9.24 12.32
CA THR A 197 19.74 -9.89 12.66
C THR A 197 19.64 -11.42 12.60
N VAL A 198 18.52 -11.99 13.05
CA VAL A 198 18.32 -13.45 13.03
C VAL A 198 18.14 -13.95 11.60
N GLU A 199 17.36 -13.27 10.77
CA GLU A 199 17.16 -13.62 9.36
C GLU A 199 18.46 -13.48 8.57
N ALA A 200 19.17 -12.35 8.69
CA ALA A 200 20.44 -12.14 8.01
C ALA A 200 21.50 -13.19 8.42
N SER A 201 21.58 -13.52 9.72
CA SER A 201 22.53 -14.54 10.22
C SER A 201 22.16 -15.94 9.71
N THR A 202 20.86 -16.27 9.71
CA THR A 202 20.37 -17.56 9.21
C THR A 202 20.67 -17.71 7.72
N VAL A 203 20.40 -16.68 6.92
CA VAL A 203 20.72 -16.66 5.49
C VAL A 203 22.23 -16.77 5.26
N ALA A 204 23.05 -16.08 6.05
CA ALA A 204 24.51 -16.17 5.92
C ALA A 204 25.02 -17.60 6.17
N VAL A 205 24.53 -18.25 7.23
CA VAL A 205 24.84 -19.65 7.55
C VAL A 205 24.38 -20.58 6.42
N MET A 206 23.13 -20.44 5.98
CA MET A 206 22.57 -21.28 4.90
C MET A 206 23.31 -21.07 3.58
N SER A 207 23.66 -19.84 3.24
CA SER A 207 24.43 -19.49 2.04
C SER A 207 25.82 -20.11 2.05
N HIS A 208 26.49 -20.11 3.21
CA HIS A 208 27.78 -20.76 3.36
C HIS A 208 27.70 -22.28 3.17
N PHE A 209 26.74 -22.94 3.83
CA PHE A 209 26.63 -24.40 3.78
C PHE A 209 26.02 -24.95 2.49
N LEU A 210 25.07 -24.24 1.88
CA LEU A 210 24.33 -24.71 0.70
C LEU A 210 24.98 -24.29 -0.62
N MET A 211 25.54 -23.07 -0.70
CA MET A 211 26.11 -22.51 -1.93
C MET A 211 27.64 -22.42 -1.89
N GLY A 212 28.28 -22.70 -0.75
CA GLY A 212 29.74 -22.64 -0.61
C GLY A 212 30.32 -21.21 -0.63
N LEU A 213 29.48 -20.19 -0.43
CA LEU A 213 29.89 -18.78 -0.40
C LEU A 213 30.69 -18.51 0.88
N PRO A 214 31.79 -17.73 0.86
CA PRO A 214 32.48 -17.38 2.09
C PRO A 214 31.63 -16.45 2.95
N TRP A 215 31.92 -16.42 4.25
CA TRP A 215 31.09 -15.76 5.26
C TRP A 215 30.70 -14.31 4.90
N ILE A 216 31.63 -13.52 4.36
CA ILE A 216 31.36 -12.12 4.04
C ILE A 216 30.30 -11.97 2.95
N TRP A 217 30.36 -12.78 1.89
CA TRP A 217 29.35 -12.80 0.82
C TRP A 217 28.02 -13.36 1.34
N GLY A 218 28.07 -14.32 2.27
CA GLY A 218 26.89 -14.82 2.97
C GLY A 218 26.16 -13.73 3.76
N PHE A 219 26.88 -12.90 4.52
CA PHE A 219 26.30 -11.77 5.25
C PHE A 219 25.78 -10.67 4.33
N ILE A 220 26.49 -10.35 3.25
CA ILE A 220 26.01 -9.41 2.22
C ILE A 220 24.65 -9.88 1.67
N LEU A 221 24.53 -11.15 1.31
CA LEU A 221 23.27 -11.74 0.85
C LEU A 221 22.20 -11.72 1.96
N GLY A 222 22.59 -12.04 3.19
CA GLY A 222 21.71 -12.04 4.36
C GLY A 222 21.04 -10.70 4.62
N PHE A 223 21.81 -9.61 4.65
CA PHE A 223 21.26 -8.27 4.86
C PHE A 223 20.36 -7.81 3.70
N VAL A 224 20.64 -8.21 2.46
CA VAL A 224 19.77 -7.88 1.32
C VAL A 224 18.43 -8.63 1.40
N LEU A 225 18.44 -9.89 1.80
CA LEU A 225 17.23 -10.70 1.89
C LEU A 225 16.38 -10.40 3.14
N SER A 226 17.03 -9.95 4.22
CA SER A 226 16.35 -9.61 5.46
C SER A 226 15.66 -8.24 5.45
N ALA A 227 15.99 -7.36 4.50
CA ALA A 227 15.42 -6.02 4.42
C ALA A 227 13.92 -6.06 4.12
N VAL A 228 13.13 -5.37 4.94
CA VAL A 228 11.69 -5.19 4.70
C VAL A 228 11.46 -4.18 3.58
N SER A 229 10.31 -4.29 2.87
CA SER A 229 9.95 -3.30 1.83
C SER A 229 8.92 -2.30 2.34
N PRO A 230 9.30 -1.02 2.59
CA PRO A 230 8.36 0.00 3.07
C PRO A 230 7.30 0.32 2.01
N ALA A 231 7.62 0.17 0.72
CA ALA A 231 6.71 0.44 -0.39
C ALA A 231 5.43 -0.42 -0.34
N VAL A 232 5.50 -1.60 0.28
CA VAL A 232 4.38 -2.55 0.38
C VAL A 232 3.71 -2.48 1.74
N VAL A 233 4.51 -2.37 2.80
CA VAL A 233 4.00 -2.40 4.18
C VAL A 233 3.31 -1.08 4.54
N VAL A 234 3.88 0.06 4.14
CA VAL A 234 3.34 1.39 4.51
C VAL A 234 1.91 1.61 4.01
N PRO A 235 1.57 1.39 2.72
CA PRO A 235 0.21 1.61 2.24
C PRO A 235 -0.82 0.73 2.96
N SER A 236 -0.48 -0.52 3.22
CA SER A 236 -1.34 -1.46 3.94
C SER A 236 -1.55 -1.04 5.40
N MET A 237 -0.50 -0.59 6.08
CA MET A 237 -0.62 -0.10 7.47
C MET A 237 -1.45 1.18 7.57
N LEU A 238 -1.30 2.11 6.62
CA LEU A 238 -2.14 3.31 6.56
C LEU A 238 -3.60 2.97 6.28
N LEU A 239 -3.88 1.95 5.47
CA LEU A 239 -5.25 1.47 5.22
C LEU A 239 -5.87 0.91 6.51
N LEU A 240 -5.16 0.01 7.21
CA LEU A 240 -5.62 -0.55 8.49
C LEU A 240 -5.85 0.56 9.54
N GLN A 241 -4.96 1.56 9.59
CA GLN A 241 -5.11 2.69 10.49
C GLN A 241 -6.34 3.54 10.15
N LYS A 242 -6.62 3.77 8.86
CA LYS A 242 -7.84 4.46 8.41
C LYS A 242 -9.11 3.70 8.81
N ASP A 243 -9.06 2.39 8.77
CA ASP A 243 -10.18 1.51 9.11
C ASP A 243 -10.28 1.22 10.62
N GLY A 244 -9.42 1.83 11.45
CA GLY A 244 -9.46 1.73 12.92
C GLY A 244 -8.80 0.48 13.51
N TYR A 245 -8.25 -0.41 12.68
CA TYR A 245 -7.64 -1.66 13.16
C TYR A 245 -6.31 -1.44 13.86
N GLY A 246 -6.20 -1.90 15.12
CA GLY A 246 -4.95 -1.87 15.88
C GLY A 246 -4.45 -0.48 16.26
N VAL A 247 -5.24 0.58 16.03
CA VAL A 247 -4.87 1.98 16.25
C VAL A 247 -4.69 2.28 17.74
N GLU A 248 -5.60 1.79 18.60
CA GLU A 248 -5.50 1.99 20.06
C GLU A 248 -4.22 1.37 20.66
N LYS A 249 -3.83 0.22 20.12
CA LYS A 249 -2.60 -0.48 20.49
C LYS A 249 -1.37 0.13 19.83
N GLY A 250 -1.53 0.95 18.80
CA GLY A 250 -0.45 1.59 18.05
C GLY A 250 0.30 0.64 17.13
N ILE A 251 -0.31 -0.47 16.71
CA ILE A 251 0.35 -1.52 15.90
C ILE A 251 0.75 -0.99 14.51
N PRO A 252 -0.11 -0.30 13.75
CA PRO A 252 0.28 0.25 12.44
C PRO A 252 1.43 1.25 12.56
N THR A 253 1.37 2.14 13.56
CA THR A 253 2.44 3.12 13.85
C THR A 253 3.75 2.43 14.24
N LEU A 254 3.68 1.40 15.07
CA LEU A 254 4.83 0.62 15.49
C LEU A 254 5.50 -0.07 14.29
N LEU A 255 4.73 -0.71 13.42
CA LEU A 255 5.25 -1.46 12.27
C LEU A 255 5.84 -0.50 11.21
N MET A 256 5.19 0.64 10.94
CA MET A 256 5.73 1.65 10.03
C MET A 256 7.05 2.24 10.53
N ALA A 257 7.18 2.48 11.85
CA ALA A 257 8.42 2.96 12.44
C ALA A 257 9.51 1.87 12.47
N ALA A 258 9.15 0.63 12.85
CA ALA A 258 10.07 -0.49 12.90
C ALA A 258 10.63 -0.84 11.52
N GLY A 259 9.80 -0.83 10.47
CA GLY A 259 10.25 -1.06 9.09
C GLY A 259 11.26 -0.01 8.62
N SER A 260 11.07 1.27 8.97
CA SER A 260 12.07 2.31 8.65
C SER A 260 13.41 2.09 9.36
N PHE A 261 13.39 1.62 10.62
CA PHE A 261 14.61 1.28 11.35
C PHE A 261 15.27 0.01 10.79
N ASP A 262 14.48 -0.98 10.41
CA ASP A 262 14.94 -2.20 9.74
C ASP A 262 15.69 -1.87 8.44
N ASP A 263 15.13 -1.04 7.57
CA ASP A 263 15.78 -0.59 6.33
C ASP A 263 17.16 0.05 6.59
N ILE A 264 17.26 0.91 7.61
CA ILE A 264 18.53 1.56 7.99
C ILE A 264 19.55 0.52 8.47
N LEU A 265 19.11 -0.43 9.31
CA LEU A 265 19.98 -1.50 9.82
C LEU A 265 20.45 -2.41 8.69
N ALA A 266 19.57 -2.81 7.78
CA ALA A 266 19.88 -3.67 6.65
C ALA A 266 20.87 -2.99 5.69
N ILE A 267 20.63 -1.72 5.32
CA ILE A 267 21.54 -0.95 4.45
C ILE A 267 22.90 -0.74 5.13
N THR A 268 22.92 -0.44 6.43
CA THR A 268 24.17 -0.26 7.20
C THR A 268 24.95 -1.57 7.29
N GLY A 269 24.28 -2.69 7.58
CA GLY A 269 24.87 -4.03 7.63
C GLY A 269 25.44 -4.45 6.27
N PHE A 270 24.66 -4.27 5.20
CA PHE A 270 25.08 -4.52 3.82
C PHE A 270 26.34 -3.72 3.46
N THR A 271 26.32 -2.39 3.66
CA THR A 271 27.45 -1.51 3.32
C THR A 271 28.69 -1.81 4.15
N THR A 272 28.53 -2.15 5.42
CA THR A 272 29.64 -2.55 6.29
C THR A 272 30.29 -3.85 5.79
N CYS A 273 29.49 -4.88 5.51
CA CYS A 273 30.01 -6.15 5.01
C CYS A 273 30.65 -5.99 3.62
N LEU A 274 30.06 -5.17 2.75
CA LEU A 274 30.60 -4.84 1.44
C LEU A 274 31.96 -4.14 1.56
N GLY A 275 32.07 -3.16 2.47
CA GLY A 275 33.34 -2.46 2.75
C GLY A 275 34.43 -3.41 3.25
N VAL A 276 34.09 -4.35 4.14
CA VAL A 276 35.02 -5.39 4.61
C VAL A 276 35.43 -6.33 3.48
N ALA A 277 34.50 -6.75 2.62
CA ALA A 277 34.78 -7.66 1.50
C ALA A 277 35.75 -7.08 0.47
N PHE A 278 35.74 -5.76 0.26
CA PHE A 278 36.67 -5.09 -0.66
C PHE A 278 37.95 -4.60 0.02
N ALA A 279 38.00 -4.62 1.35
CA ALA A 279 39.20 -4.31 2.13
C ALA A 279 40.10 -5.54 2.35
N SER A 280 39.55 -6.75 2.24
CA SER A 280 40.25 -8.04 2.33
C SER A 280 40.77 -8.50 0.97
#